data_AF-A0A7S1YVT9-F1
#
_entry.id   AF-A0A7S1YVT9-F1
#
_cell.length_a   1.000
_cell.length_b   1.000
_cell.length_c   1.000
_cell.angle_alpha   90.00
_cell.angle_beta   90.00
_cell.angle_gamma   90.00
#
_symmetry.space_group_name_H-M   'P 1'
#
loop_
_entity.id
_entity.type
_entity.pdbx_description
1 polymer ?
#
loop_
_entity_poly.entity_id
_entity_poly.type
_entity_poly.pdbx_seq_one_letter_code
_entity_poly.pdbx_strand_id
1 'polypeptide(L)'
;ELSLLLKKGNPNVAHYVSLLNAEHAALKEKYQEENVSKLYNGGIMASKRGGFVMDAALGHERFADFLLRDIGDIEEAEYHIKQAIRCYTNWGAMGKVEHLRKQYQGILDGEHHEDTTLAVVHFSK
;
A
#
# COMPACT_ATOMS: atom_id res chain seq x y z
N GLU A 1 4.11 18.26 15.05
CA GLU A 1 3.61 19.27 14.08
C GLU A 1 2.43 18.75 13.25
N LEU A 2 2.48 17.56 12.64
CA LEU A 2 1.38 16.97 11.87
C LEU A 2 0.07 16.78 12.66
N SER A 3 0.16 16.42 13.94
CA SER A 3 -0.99 16.30 14.86
C SER A 3 -1.75 17.62 15.09
N LEU A 4 -1.06 18.76 14.96
CA LEU A 4 -1.64 20.10 15.13
C LEU A 4 -2.44 20.53 13.88
N LEU A 5 -1.95 20.17 12.69
CA LEU A 5 -2.62 20.41 11.41
C LEU A 5 -3.84 19.51 11.21
N LEU A 6 -3.79 18.28 11.72
CA LEU A 6 -4.95 17.40 11.78
C LEU A 6 -6.05 17.98 12.69
N LYS A 7 -5.67 18.54 13.85
CA LYS A 7 -6.60 19.25 14.76
C LYS A 7 -7.22 20.50 14.12
N LYS A 8 -6.52 21.14 13.18
CA LYS A 8 -7.04 22.24 12.35
C LYS A 8 -7.95 21.79 11.21
N GLY A 9 -8.15 20.48 11.03
CA GLY A 9 -9.05 19.91 10.02
C GLY A 9 -8.52 19.97 8.60
N ASN A 10 -7.20 20.08 8.39
CA ASN A 10 -6.64 20.13 7.04
C ASN A 10 -6.70 18.74 6.37
N PRO A 11 -7.55 18.54 5.34
CA PRO A 11 -7.69 17.24 4.68
C PRO A 11 -6.42 16.79 3.95
N ASN A 12 -5.52 17.72 3.61
CA ASN A 12 -4.26 17.44 2.94
C ASN A 12 -3.24 16.72 3.85
N VAL A 13 -3.46 16.70 5.16
CA VAL A 13 -2.54 16.05 6.11
C VAL A 13 -3.13 14.73 6.63
N ALA A 14 -4.45 14.58 6.56
CA ALA A 14 -5.15 13.42 7.09
C ALA A 14 -4.72 12.11 6.43
N HIS A 15 -4.49 12.10 5.13
CA HIS A 15 -4.09 10.89 4.41
C HIS A 15 -2.65 10.45 4.76
N TYR A 16 -1.70 11.39 4.87
CA TYR A 16 -0.34 11.08 5.34
C TYR A 16 -0.33 10.49 6.74
N VAL A 17 -1.11 11.07 7.67
CA VAL A 17 -1.18 10.56 9.05
C VAL A 17 -1.75 9.14 9.07
N SER A 18 -2.78 8.84 8.27
CA SER A 18 -3.35 7.49 8.19
C SER A 18 -2.34 6.47 7.63
N LEU A 19 -1.60 6.81 6.57
CA LEU A 19 -0.58 5.92 6.01
C LEU A 19 0.58 5.70 6.98
N LEU A 20 1.07 6.76 7.64
CA LEU A 20 2.12 6.66 8.65
C LEU A 20 1.68 5.80 9.85
N ASN A 21 0.43 5.93 10.28
CA ASN A 21 -0.11 5.09 11.34
C ASN A 21 -0.23 3.63 10.90
N ALA A 22 -0.61 3.37 9.65
CA ALA A 22 -0.67 2.02 9.10
C ALA A 22 0.71 1.36 9.07
N GLU A 23 1.72 2.07 8.56
CA GLU A 23 3.12 1.64 8.55
C GLU A 23 3.67 1.37 9.95
N HIS A 24 3.44 2.32 10.87
CA HIS A 24 3.86 2.17 12.26
C HIS A 24 3.17 0.99 12.95
N ALA A 25 1.93 0.69 12.57
CA ALA A 25 1.22 -0.47 13.06
C ALA A 25 1.76 -1.77 12.43
N ALA A 26 2.01 -1.81 11.13
CA ALA A 26 2.62 -2.96 10.47
C ALA A 26 3.99 -3.34 11.10
N LEU A 27 4.78 -2.35 11.52
CA LEU A 27 6.11 -2.57 12.09
C LEU A 27 6.14 -3.10 13.53
N LYS A 28 5.06 -3.06 14.32
CA LYS A 28 5.10 -3.67 15.66
C LYS A 28 4.46 -5.04 15.65
N GLU A 29 5.19 -6.01 16.18
CA GLU A 29 4.88 -7.44 16.27
C GLU A 29 3.58 -7.83 17.03
N LYS A 30 2.76 -6.86 17.49
CA LYS A 30 1.60 -7.11 18.37
C LYS A 30 0.26 -6.58 17.86
N TYR A 31 0.18 -6.09 16.63
CA TYR A 31 -1.08 -5.54 16.14
C TYR A 31 -1.99 -6.61 15.54
N GLN A 32 -3.30 -6.42 15.76
CA GLN A 32 -4.32 -7.19 15.07
C GLN A 32 -4.34 -6.73 13.60
N GLU A 33 -4.16 -7.66 12.69
CA GLU A 33 -4.26 -7.47 11.23
C GLU A 33 -5.42 -6.55 10.83
N GLU A 34 -6.61 -6.80 11.38
CA GLU A 34 -7.83 -6.03 11.07
C GLU A 34 -7.66 -4.52 11.32
N ASN A 35 -6.86 -4.14 12.33
CA ASN A 35 -6.58 -2.74 12.61
C ASN A 35 -5.63 -2.12 11.59
N VAL A 36 -4.63 -2.87 11.12
CA VAL A 36 -3.67 -2.39 10.11
C VAL A 36 -4.37 -2.22 8.76
N SER A 37 -5.16 -3.21 8.35
CA SER A 37 -5.96 -3.17 7.12
C SER A 37 -6.97 -2.02 7.11
N LYS A 38 -7.62 -1.73 8.25
CA LYS A 38 -8.50 -0.55 8.40
C LYS A 38 -7.75 0.77 8.24
N LEU A 39 -6.53 0.87 8.77
CA LEU A 39 -5.71 2.08 8.65
C LEU A 39 -5.27 2.32 7.20
N TYR A 40 -4.79 1.28 6.51
CA TYR A 40 -4.44 1.38 5.08
C TYR A 40 -5.66 1.78 4.24
N ASN A 41 -6.78 1.07 4.39
CA ASN A 41 -8.01 1.38 3.66
C ASN A 41 -8.49 2.81 3.93
N GLY A 42 -8.46 3.26 5.19
CA GLY A 42 -8.80 4.62 5.57
C GLY A 42 -7.89 5.67 4.89
N GLY A 43 -6.58 5.43 4.87
CA GLY A 43 -5.60 6.31 4.22
C GLY A 43 -5.76 6.37 2.70
N ILE A 44 -5.96 5.21 2.06
CA ILE A 44 -6.21 5.10 0.62
C ILE A 44 -7.51 5.84 0.24
N MET A 45 -8.60 5.62 0.98
CA MET A 45 -9.88 6.29 0.74
C MET A 45 -9.79 7.81 0.94
N ALA A 46 -9.07 8.26 1.97
CA ALA A 46 -8.83 9.68 2.19
C ALA A 46 -8.04 10.30 1.03
N SER A 47 -6.99 9.63 0.57
CA SER A 47 -6.17 10.07 -0.58
C SER A 47 -7.00 10.18 -1.85
N LYS A 48 -7.79 9.14 -2.17
CA LYS A 48 -8.68 9.12 -3.34
C LYS A 48 -9.70 10.25 -3.32
N ARG A 49 -10.37 10.48 -2.18
CA ARG A 49 -11.36 11.55 -2.02
C ARG A 49 -10.73 12.95 -2.12
N GLY A 50 -9.48 13.10 -1.70
CA GLY A 50 -8.75 14.35 -1.80
C GLY A 50 -8.11 14.62 -3.17
N GLY A 51 -8.23 13.68 -4.13
CA GLY A 51 -7.55 13.80 -5.43
C GLY A 51 -6.05 13.52 -5.39
N PHE A 52 -5.55 12.96 -4.29
CA PHE A 52 -4.14 12.64 -4.07
C PHE A 52 -3.81 11.28 -4.69
N VAL A 53 -3.72 11.23 -6.02
CA VAL A 53 -3.55 9.98 -6.77
C VAL A 53 -2.22 9.29 -6.44
N MET A 54 -1.13 10.05 -6.23
CA MET A 54 0.15 9.49 -5.82
C MET A 54 0.07 8.82 -4.44
N ASP A 55 -0.55 9.48 -3.47
CA ASP A 55 -0.66 8.95 -2.11
C ASP A 55 -1.59 7.74 -2.04
N ALA A 56 -2.63 7.71 -2.89
CA ALA A 56 -3.43 6.52 -3.10
C ALA A 56 -2.60 5.37 -3.71
N ALA A 57 -1.73 5.66 -4.68
CA ALA A 57 -0.85 4.66 -5.29
C ALA A 57 0.11 4.07 -4.25
N LEU A 58 0.76 4.93 -3.47
CA LEU A 58 1.67 4.54 -2.39
C LEU A 58 0.95 3.72 -1.33
N GLY A 59 -0.24 4.14 -0.90
CA GLY A 59 -1.03 3.39 0.08
C GLY A 59 -1.40 1.99 -0.41
N HIS A 60 -1.76 1.85 -1.69
CA HIS A 60 -2.00 0.54 -2.29
C HIS A 60 -0.73 -0.33 -2.35
N GLU A 61 0.40 0.24 -2.77
CA GLU A 61 1.69 -0.48 -2.83
C GLU A 61 2.12 -0.99 -1.45
N ARG A 62 2.04 -0.16 -0.43
CA ARG A 62 2.43 -0.52 0.94
C ARG A 62 1.48 -1.53 1.58
N PHE A 63 0.19 -1.42 1.32
CA PHE A 63 -0.77 -2.38 1.84
C PHE A 63 -0.59 -3.75 1.18
N ALA A 64 -0.29 -3.81 -0.13
CA ALA A 64 0.09 -5.07 -0.78
C ALA A 64 1.34 -5.70 -0.15
N ASP A 65 2.39 -4.92 0.14
CA ASP A 65 3.60 -5.43 0.81
C ASP A 65 3.26 -6.04 2.18
N PHE A 66 2.43 -5.37 2.98
CA PHE A 66 1.94 -5.88 4.27
C PHE A 66 1.14 -7.18 4.12
N LEU A 67 0.19 -7.22 3.16
CA LEU A 67 -0.62 -8.40 2.89
C LEU A 67 0.23 -9.61 2.50
N LEU A 68 1.30 -9.41 1.72
CA LEU A 68 2.21 -10.49 1.33
C LEU A 68 3.13 -10.95 2.46
N ARG A 69 3.64 -10.01 3.26
CA ARG A 69 4.70 -10.28 4.25
C ARG A 69 4.16 -10.79 5.57
N ASP A 70 3.10 -10.17 6.05
CA ASP A 70 2.65 -10.34 7.43
C ASP A 70 1.38 -11.20 7.50
N ILE A 71 0.56 -11.18 6.43
CA ILE A 71 -0.73 -11.89 6.39
C ILE A 71 -0.68 -13.15 5.50
N GLY A 72 -0.01 -13.06 4.35
CA GLY A 72 0.00 -14.10 3.32
C GLY A 72 -1.22 -14.08 2.39
N ASP A 73 -2.00 -12.99 2.35
CA ASP A 73 -3.18 -12.86 1.48
C ASP A 73 -2.77 -12.36 0.08
N ILE A 74 -2.48 -13.32 -0.80
CA ILE A 74 -1.99 -13.05 -2.16
C ILE A 74 -3.08 -12.43 -3.05
N GLU A 75 -4.35 -12.82 -2.89
CA GLU A 75 -5.44 -12.33 -3.73
C GLU A 75 -5.71 -10.84 -3.45
N GLU A 76 -5.80 -10.47 -2.17
CA GLU A 76 -5.98 -9.06 -1.79
C GLU A 76 -4.73 -8.24 -2.15
N ALA A 77 -3.53 -8.80 -1.96
CA ALA A 77 -2.30 -8.15 -2.37
C ALA A 77 -2.27 -7.86 -3.88
N GLU A 78 -2.66 -8.83 -4.72
CA GLU A 78 -2.73 -8.67 -6.17
C GLU A 78 -3.70 -7.54 -6.55
N TYR A 79 -4.87 -7.48 -5.91
CA TYR A 79 -5.81 -6.39 -6.09
C TYR A 79 -5.14 -5.04 -5.81
N HIS A 80 -4.46 -4.91 -4.66
CA HIS A 80 -3.78 -3.69 -4.26
C HIS A 80 -2.62 -3.33 -5.21
N ILE A 81 -1.83 -4.28 -5.70
CA ILE A 81 -0.77 -4.06 -6.70
C ILE A 81 -1.37 -3.49 -7.99
N LYS A 82 -2.46 -4.08 -8.49
CA LYS A 82 -3.15 -3.59 -9.71
C LYS A 82 -3.68 -2.17 -9.51
N GLN A 83 -4.20 -1.84 -8.33
CA GLN A 83 -4.64 -0.48 -8.01
C GLN A 83 -3.46 0.51 -7.97
N ALA A 84 -2.34 0.14 -7.35
CA ALA A 84 -1.13 0.96 -7.30
C ALA A 84 -0.61 1.26 -8.71
N ILE A 85 -0.51 0.24 -9.57
CA ILE A 85 -0.14 0.38 -10.98
C ILE A 85 -1.10 1.34 -11.69
N ARG A 86 -2.42 1.18 -11.53
CA ARG A 86 -3.39 2.06 -12.17
C ARG A 86 -3.22 3.52 -11.72
N CYS A 87 -3.03 3.76 -10.42
CA CYS A 87 -2.83 5.11 -9.90
C CYS A 87 -1.52 5.74 -10.40
N TYR A 88 -0.40 5.01 -10.40
CA TYR A 88 0.86 5.51 -10.95
C TYR A 88 0.82 5.75 -12.46
N THR A 89 0.12 4.90 -13.22
CA THR A 89 -0.13 5.11 -14.66
C THR A 89 -0.92 6.40 -14.88
N ASN A 90 -2.01 6.60 -14.13
CA ASN A 90 -2.83 7.82 -14.24
C ASN A 90 -2.05 9.09 -13.87
N TRP A 91 -1.10 8.98 -12.94
CA TRP A 91 -0.20 10.08 -12.59
C TRP A 91 0.91 10.32 -13.64
N GLY A 92 1.22 9.32 -14.47
CA GLY A 92 2.31 9.37 -15.46
C GLY A 92 3.66 8.88 -14.94
N ALA A 93 3.72 8.22 -13.77
CA ALA A 93 4.94 7.68 -13.18
C ALA A 93 5.36 6.34 -13.80
N MET A 94 5.62 6.30 -15.11
CA MET A 94 5.84 5.05 -15.85
C MET A 94 7.06 4.26 -15.37
N GLY A 95 8.14 4.92 -14.95
CA GLY A 95 9.29 4.21 -14.37
C GLY A 95 8.93 3.43 -13.09
N LYS A 96 8.00 3.94 -12.29
CA LYS A 96 7.49 3.24 -11.10
C LYS A 96 6.54 2.12 -11.49
N VAL A 97 5.71 2.30 -12.51
CA VAL A 97 4.85 1.25 -13.07
C VAL A 97 5.67 0.05 -13.52
N GLU A 98 6.71 0.27 -14.33
CA GLU A 98 7.59 -0.81 -14.80
C GLU A 98 8.30 -1.52 -13.65
N HIS A 99 8.75 -0.76 -12.64
CA HIS A 99 9.34 -1.32 -11.44
C HIS A 99 8.37 -2.23 -10.68
N LEU A 100 7.13 -1.79 -10.43
CA LEU A 100 6.12 -2.62 -9.75
C LEU A 100 5.78 -3.87 -10.57
N ARG A 101 5.61 -3.74 -11.89
CA ARG A 101 5.32 -4.89 -12.76
C ARG A 101 6.42 -5.94 -12.70
N LYS A 102 7.68 -5.50 -12.71
CA LYS A 102 8.83 -6.40 -12.60
C LYS A 102 8.91 -7.03 -11.22
N GLN A 103 8.70 -6.26 -10.16
CA GLN A 103 8.78 -6.73 -8.78
C GLN A 103 7.70 -7.78 -8.49
N TYR A 104 6.48 -7.56 -8.96
CA TYR A 104 5.32 -8.41 -8.66
C TYR A 104 4.91 -9.30 -9.84
N GLN A 105 5.82 -9.55 -10.79
CA GLN A 105 5.51 -10.25 -12.03
C GLN A 105 4.82 -11.60 -11.78
N GLY A 106 5.39 -12.45 -10.93
CA GLY A 106 4.82 -13.78 -10.68
C GLY A 106 3.43 -13.74 -10.02
N ILE A 107 3.11 -12.70 -9.24
CA ILE A 107 1.77 -12.50 -8.68
C ILE A 107 0.80 -12.04 -9.77
N LEU A 108 1.23 -11.11 -10.64
CA LEU A 108 0.40 -10.55 -11.70
C LEU A 108 0.14 -11.53 -12.87
N ASP A 109 1.05 -12.48 -13.09
CA ASP A 109 0.94 -13.49 -14.14
C ASP A 109 0.09 -14.71 -13.69
N GLY A 110 -0.40 -14.73 -12.44
CA GLY A 110 -1.24 -15.80 -11.89
C GLY A 110 -0.46 -17.05 -11.46
N GLU A 111 0.85 -16.95 -11.28
CA GLU A 111 1.69 -18.05 -10.79
C GLU A 111 1.64 -18.11 -9.25
N HIS A 112 0.62 -18.79 -8.72
CA HIS A 112 0.44 -19.03 -7.27
C HIS A 112 1.43 -20.08 -6.73
N HIS A 113 2.74 -19.89 -6.92
CA HIS A 113 3.77 -20.72 -6.30
C HIS A 113 4.28 -20.08 -5.00
N GLU A 114 4.34 -20.84 -3.91
CA GLU A 114 4.86 -20.42 -2.59
C GLU A 114 6.27 -19.78 -2.67
N ASP A 115 7.09 -20.19 -3.64
CA ASP A 115 8.43 -19.63 -3.89
C ASP A 115 8.42 -18.19 -4.41
N THR A 116 7.39 -17.79 -5.15
CA THR A 116 7.25 -16.43 -5.70
C THR A 116 7.06 -15.42 -4.58
N THR A 117 6.27 -15.78 -3.56
CA THR A 117 6.02 -14.93 -2.38
C THR A 117 7.31 -14.68 -1.60
N LEU A 118 8.12 -15.72 -1.37
CA LEU A 118 9.42 -15.60 -0.70
C LEU A 118 10.39 -14.69 -1.46
N ALA A 119 10.45 -14.79 -2.79
CA ALA A 119 11.31 -13.93 -3.61
C ALA A 119 10.89 -12.45 -3.53
N VAL A 120 9.59 -12.16 -3.65
CA VAL A 120 9.06 -10.79 -3.58
C VAL A 120 9.33 -10.16 -2.21
N VAL A 121 9.12 -10.93 -1.13
CA VAL A 121 9.38 -10.50 0.25
C VAL A 121 10.87 -10.23 0.50
N HIS A 122 11.77 -10.99 -0.14
CA HIS A 122 13.22 -10.80 0.00
C HIS A 122 13.76 -9.56 -0.73
N PHE A 123 13.13 -9.13 -1.82
CA PHE A 123 13.52 -7.92 -2.58
C PHE A 123 13.03 -6.61 -1.94
N SER A 124 12.06 -6.67 -1.01
CA SER A 124 11.45 -5.51 -0.34
C SER A 124 12.17 -5.08 0.97
N LYS A 125 13.39 -5.61 1.23
CA LYS A 125 14.25 -5.28 2.39
C LYS A 125 15.42 -4.37 2.02
#